data_AF-A0A966SV53-F1
#
_entry.id   AF-A0A966SV53-F1
#
_cell.length_a   1.000
_cell.length_b   1.000
_cell.length_c   1.000
_cell.angle_alpha   90.00
_cell.angle_beta   90.00
_cell.angle_gamma   90.00
#
_symmetry.space_group_name_H-M   'P 1'
#
loop_
_entity.id
_entity.type
_entity.pdbx_description
1 polymer ?
#
loop_
_entity_poly.entity_id
_entity_poly.type
_entity_poly.pdbx_seq_one_letter_code
_entity_poly.pdbx_strand_id
1 'polypeptide(L)'
;FQPLTGAASAAPVSALTWETQTTLGDLVLEEVGDQITNVCFIKDAKSVATQDDGQPARFPEPVATADGYKSFFPLGYEPATYDGVTVTVTPTSGPATTYTTANGGLLRENIDGKPGDGQTRNKALLCLPNWGVRFETVPPAGAQVAVSYPYLDIAPKVNRVVDGDSITEVLTREGASVSNGVYEDVFSAAELVNASQDAIKARAQLYLSTRGHKWVGTARVLGSGWRDGQVFRLTSDRRFGGAFASGIDLYVTDVAKRFATPDQWQVELTLSSDIYGEL
;
A
#
# COMPACT_ATOMS: atom_id res chain seq x y z
N PHE A 1 -4.93 -2.15 9.37
CA PHE A 1 -5.24 -0.80 9.86
C PHE A 1 -6.69 -0.80 10.29
N GLN A 2 -6.99 -0.54 11.56
CA GLN A 2 -8.36 -0.15 11.92
C GLN A 2 -8.55 1.27 11.41
N PRO A 3 -9.56 1.56 10.58
CA PRO A 3 -9.92 2.94 10.31
C PRO A 3 -10.19 3.60 11.66
N LEU A 4 -9.75 4.85 11.83
CA LEU A 4 -10.12 5.66 12.97
C LEU A 4 -11.66 5.80 12.95
N THR A 5 -12.37 4.88 13.61
CA THR A 5 -13.81 4.97 13.87
C THR A 5 -14.10 5.93 15.02
N GLY A 6 -13.36 7.05 15.08
CA GLY A 6 -13.86 8.24 15.75
C GLY A 6 -14.83 8.87 14.76
N ALA A 7 -16.10 9.01 15.12
CA ALA A 7 -17.03 9.80 14.33
C ALA A 7 -16.34 11.15 14.04
N ALA A 8 -16.03 11.42 12.77
CA ALA A 8 -15.52 12.71 12.37
C ALA A 8 -16.44 13.75 12.98
N SER A 9 -15.89 14.68 13.76
CA SER A 9 -16.73 15.66 14.45
C SER A 9 -17.50 16.42 13.38
N ALA A 10 -18.81 16.23 13.35
CA ALA A 10 -19.62 16.83 12.32
C ALA A 10 -19.50 18.35 12.42
N ALA A 11 -19.23 18.98 11.28
CA ALA A 11 -19.34 20.41 11.15
C ALA A 11 -20.74 20.88 11.57
N PRO A 12 -20.89 22.11 12.11
CA PRO A 12 -22.20 22.71 12.38
C PRO A 12 -23.14 22.68 11.16
N VAL A 13 -22.59 22.63 9.95
CA VAL A 13 -23.30 22.39 8.70
C VAL A 13 -22.59 21.26 7.94
N SER A 14 -23.31 20.20 7.61
CA SER A 14 -22.74 19.00 6.98
C SER A 14 -22.49 19.14 5.48
N ALA A 15 -23.15 20.09 4.81
CA ALA A 15 -23.01 20.34 3.38
C ALA A 15 -23.12 21.83 3.04
N LEU A 16 -22.17 22.32 2.24
CA LEU A 16 -22.14 23.67 1.73
C LEU A 16 -22.37 23.68 0.21
N THR A 17 -23.35 24.45 -0.24
CA THR A 17 -23.61 24.69 -1.66
C THR A 17 -23.20 26.11 -1.99
N TRP A 18 -22.12 26.23 -2.76
CA TRP A 18 -21.50 27.53 -3.05
C TRP A 18 -22.44 28.48 -3.82
N GLU A 19 -23.34 27.92 -4.62
CA GLU A 19 -24.21 28.72 -5.46
C GLU A 19 -25.41 29.33 -4.72
N THR A 20 -25.84 28.73 -3.60
CA THR A 20 -27.11 29.06 -2.95
C THR A 20 -26.95 29.54 -1.51
N GLN A 21 -25.82 29.28 -0.87
CA GLN A 21 -25.57 29.70 0.51
C GLN A 21 -24.81 31.03 0.55
N THR A 22 -25.53 32.11 0.87
CA THR A 22 -25.03 33.49 0.85
C THR A 22 -24.16 33.87 2.05
N THR A 23 -24.08 33.00 3.08
CA THR A 23 -23.27 33.21 4.30
C THR A 23 -21.77 32.93 4.11
N LEU A 24 -21.37 32.50 2.91
CA LEU A 24 -20.04 32.00 2.54
C LEU A 24 -19.42 32.78 1.35
N GLY A 25 -19.77 34.06 1.22
CA GLY A 25 -19.43 34.88 0.05
C GLY A 25 -17.94 35.07 -0.24
N ASP A 26 -17.06 34.84 0.74
CA ASP A 26 -15.62 35.11 0.65
C ASP A 26 -14.76 33.83 0.52
N LEU A 27 -15.32 32.69 0.08
CA LEU A 27 -14.52 31.48 -0.13
C LEU A 27 -13.51 31.68 -1.27
N VAL A 28 -12.22 31.65 -0.92
CA VAL A 28 -11.11 31.58 -1.87
C VAL A 28 -10.62 30.14 -1.85
N LEU A 29 -10.66 29.46 -3.00
CA LEU A 29 -10.13 28.12 -3.20
C LEU A 29 -9.06 28.15 -4.28
N GLU A 30 -7.96 27.49 -4.02
CA GLU A 30 -6.84 27.35 -4.93
C GLU A 30 -6.44 25.88 -5.00
N GLU A 31 -6.14 25.44 -6.22
CA GLU A 31 -5.48 24.16 -6.43
C GLU A 31 -4.01 24.32 -6.05
N VAL A 32 -3.50 23.34 -5.30
CA VAL A 32 -2.09 23.25 -4.96
C VAL A 32 -1.34 22.70 -6.19
N GLY A 33 -1.03 23.61 -7.12
CA GLY A 33 -0.53 23.27 -8.46
C GLY A 33 0.90 22.71 -8.54
N ASP A 34 1.62 22.63 -7.42
CA ASP A 34 2.96 22.04 -7.36
C ASP A 34 2.95 20.50 -7.17
N GLN A 35 1.76 19.88 -7.10
CA GLN A 35 1.60 18.43 -6.91
C GLN A 35 0.39 17.87 -7.66
N ILE A 36 0.36 17.97 -9.00
CA ILE A 36 -0.60 17.21 -9.81
C ILE A 36 0.03 15.84 -10.11
N THR A 37 -0.59 14.76 -9.66
CA THR A 37 -0.19 13.38 -9.99
C THR A 37 -1.43 12.51 -10.15
N ASN A 38 -1.68 12.03 -11.36
CA ASN A 38 -2.86 11.23 -11.69
C ASN A 38 -2.54 9.84 -12.27
N VAL A 39 -1.24 9.55 -12.41
CA VAL A 39 -0.72 8.21 -12.62
C VAL A 39 0.40 7.99 -11.62
N CYS A 40 0.36 6.87 -10.90
CA CYS A 40 1.47 6.48 -10.04
C CYS A 40 2.01 5.11 -10.42
N PHE A 41 3.31 4.97 -10.23
CA PHE A 41 4.03 3.72 -10.38
C PHE A 41 4.66 3.33 -9.04
N ILE A 42 4.34 2.13 -8.56
CA ILE A 42 5.01 1.55 -7.40
C ILE A 42 6.25 0.78 -7.84
N LYS A 43 7.38 1.05 -7.18
CA LYS A 43 8.60 0.24 -7.25
C LYS A 43 8.97 -0.36 -5.89
N ASP A 44 9.85 -1.36 -5.91
CA ASP A 44 10.41 -2.04 -4.74
C ASP A 44 9.42 -2.87 -3.89
N ALA A 45 8.12 -2.85 -4.20
CA ALA A 45 7.15 -3.78 -3.62
C ALA A 45 7.28 -5.18 -4.25
N LYS A 46 7.06 -6.23 -3.46
CA LYS A 46 7.12 -7.62 -3.93
C LYS A 46 5.91 -8.39 -3.40
N SER A 47 5.06 -8.90 -4.30
CA SER A 47 3.89 -9.71 -3.93
C SER A 47 4.21 -11.20 -3.88
N VAL A 48 3.33 -12.01 -3.29
CA VAL A 48 3.35 -13.47 -3.49
C VAL A 48 2.98 -13.78 -4.95
N ALA A 49 3.73 -14.65 -5.62
CA ALA A 49 3.36 -15.13 -6.94
C ALA A 49 2.10 -16.01 -6.84
N THR A 50 1.14 -15.84 -7.74
CA THR A 50 -0.12 -16.59 -7.76
C THR A 50 -0.29 -17.38 -9.05
N GLN A 51 -0.92 -18.56 -8.97
CA GLN A 51 -1.37 -19.33 -10.13
C GLN A 51 -2.70 -18.76 -10.67
N ASP A 52 -3.17 -19.30 -11.80
CA ASP A 52 -4.42 -18.87 -12.45
C ASP A 52 -5.67 -19.05 -11.57
N ASP A 53 -5.60 -19.95 -10.58
CA ASP A 53 -6.66 -20.19 -9.59
C ASP A 53 -6.61 -19.22 -8.39
N GLY A 54 -5.68 -18.26 -8.39
CA GLY A 54 -5.47 -17.28 -7.32
C GLY A 54 -4.71 -17.82 -6.11
N GLN A 55 -4.32 -19.09 -6.08
CA GLN A 55 -3.52 -19.64 -4.99
C GLN A 55 -2.04 -19.26 -5.12
N PRO A 56 -1.28 -19.21 -4.01
CA PRO A 56 0.17 -19.01 -4.08
C PRO A 56 0.82 -20.05 -4.99
N ALA A 57 1.59 -19.59 -5.97
CA ALA A 57 2.39 -20.45 -6.81
C ALA A 57 3.41 -21.19 -5.94
N ARG A 58 3.34 -22.52 -5.99
CA ARG A 58 4.24 -23.44 -5.32
C ARG A 58 4.56 -24.55 -6.29
N PHE A 59 5.84 -24.82 -6.52
CA PHE A 59 6.27 -25.99 -7.27
C PHE A 59 7.27 -26.76 -6.41
N PRO A 60 7.16 -28.10 -6.33
CA PRO A 60 8.25 -28.90 -5.78
C PRO A 60 9.47 -28.73 -6.68
N GLU A 61 10.48 -28.03 -6.19
CA GLU A 61 11.75 -27.84 -6.88
C GLU A 61 12.71 -28.95 -6.44
N PRO A 62 13.13 -29.87 -7.31
CA PRO A 62 14.26 -30.75 -7.02
C PRO A 62 15.52 -29.89 -7.00
N VAL A 63 15.99 -29.57 -5.79
CA VAL A 63 17.08 -28.62 -5.59
C VAL A 63 18.42 -29.23 -6.00
N ALA A 64 18.70 -30.45 -5.52
CA ALA A 64 19.90 -31.18 -5.90
C ALA A 64 19.83 -32.66 -5.47
N THR A 65 20.72 -33.46 -6.05
CA THR A 65 21.19 -34.71 -5.42
C THR A 65 22.33 -34.37 -4.47
N ALA A 66 22.20 -34.79 -3.21
CA ALA A 66 23.22 -34.58 -2.19
C ALA A 66 24.49 -35.39 -2.50
N ASP A 67 25.65 -34.80 -2.25
CA ASP A 67 26.97 -35.43 -2.40
C ASP A 67 27.51 -36.02 -1.09
N GLY A 68 26.77 -35.87 0.01
CA GLY A 68 27.19 -36.30 1.35
C GLY A 68 28.09 -35.29 2.08
N TYR A 69 28.42 -34.14 1.47
CA TYR A 69 29.30 -33.12 2.06
C TYR A 69 28.65 -31.72 2.12
N LYS A 70 27.86 -31.34 1.11
CA LYS A 70 27.20 -30.04 1.05
C LYS A 70 26.06 -29.97 2.06
N SER A 71 26.17 -29.01 2.98
CA SER A 71 25.12 -28.70 3.94
C SER A 71 24.12 -27.66 3.46
N PHE A 72 24.48 -26.85 2.45
CA PHE A 72 23.66 -25.75 1.96
C PHE A 72 23.19 -26.00 0.52
N PHE A 73 21.91 -25.78 0.29
CA PHE A 73 21.22 -26.03 -0.97
C PHE A 73 20.50 -24.74 -1.38
N PRO A 74 21.00 -24.02 -2.41
CA PRO A 74 20.38 -22.77 -2.86
C PRO A 74 19.05 -23.06 -3.57
N LEU A 75 18.11 -22.13 -3.45
CA LEU A 75 16.79 -22.15 -4.05
C LEU A 75 16.80 -21.29 -5.33
N GLY A 76 16.01 -21.67 -6.34
CA GLY A 76 15.92 -20.92 -7.59
C GLY A 76 15.21 -19.57 -7.46
N TYR A 77 14.36 -19.41 -6.44
CA TYR A 77 13.56 -18.22 -6.20
C TYR A 77 13.56 -17.83 -4.73
N GLU A 78 13.30 -16.55 -4.45
CA GLU A 78 13.10 -16.03 -3.09
C GLU A 78 11.82 -16.62 -2.49
N PRO A 79 11.88 -17.27 -1.31
CA PRO A 79 10.67 -17.69 -0.62
C PRO A 79 9.89 -16.48 -0.09
N ALA A 80 8.60 -16.43 -0.36
CA ALA A 80 7.73 -15.34 0.09
C ALA A 80 7.60 -15.32 1.62
N THR A 81 7.54 -16.50 2.23
CA THR A 81 7.36 -16.67 3.66
C THR A 81 8.07 -17.92 4.12
N TYR A 82 8.28 -17.98 5.43
CA TYR A 82 8.77 -19.15 6.13
C TYR A 82 7.68 -20.24 6.26
N ASP A 83 6.42 -19.83 6.48
CA ASP A 83 5.30 -20.76 6.63
C ASP A 83 4.81 -21.28 5.28
N GLY A 84 4.54 -22.58 5.22
CA GLY A 84 4.18 -23.23 3.95
C GLY A 84 5.37 -23.67 3.11
N VAL A 85 6.60 -23.55 3.64
CA VAL A 85 7.80 -24.20 3.11
C VAL A 85 7.84 -25.65 3.58
N THR A 86 8.09 -26.56 2.65
CA THR A 86 8.28 -27.99 2.91
C THR A 86 9.60 -28.42 2.29
N VAL A 87 10.47 -28.99 3.11
CA VAL A 87 11.73 -29.59 2.65
C VAL A 87 11.60 -31.09 2.77
N THR A 88 11.88 -31.81 1.70
CA THR A 88 11.86 -33.27 1.67
C THR A 88 13.23 -33.79 1.25
N VAL A 89 13.78 -34.71 2.04
CA VAL A 89 15.02 -35.43 1.74
C VAL A 89 14.68 -36.90 1.53
N THR A 90 14.85 -37.38 0.30
CA THR A 90 14.57 -38.76 -0.10
C THR A 90 15.88 -39.50 -0.30
N PRO A 91 16.30 -40.39 0.62
CA PRO A 91 17.53 -41.17 0.47
C PRO A 91 17.40 -42.22 -0.64
N THR A 92 18.53 -42.72 -1.16
CA THR A 92 18.55 -43.77 -2.19
C THR A 92 17.94 -45.09 -1.71
N SER A 93 17.97 -45.32 -0.38
CA SER A 93 17.30 -46.43 0.27
C SER A 93 16.68 -45.97 1.60
N GLY A 94 15.40 -46.27 1.81
CA GLY A 94 14.67 -45.91 3.04
C GLY A 94 13.58 -44.86 2.82
N PRO A 95 12.85 -44.47 3.89
CA PRO A 95 11.76 -43.49 3.79
C PRO A 95 12.29 -42.06 3.62
N ALA A 96 11.51 -41.24 2.93
CA ALA A 96 11.77 -39.80 2.85
C ALA A 96 11.55 -39.12 4.21
N THR A 97 12.38 -38.13 4.51
CA THR A 97 12.22 -37.27 5.70
C THR A 97 11.69 -35.92 5.26
N THR A 98 10.61 -35.47 5.90
CA THR A 98 9.96 -34.19 5.60
C THR A 98 10.12 -33.23 6.77
N TYR A 99 10.58 -32.02 6.49
CA TYR A 99 10.77 -30.93 7.44
C TYR A 99 9.77 -29.82 7.11
N THR A 100 8.93 -29.47 8.09
CA THR A 100 7.99 -28.35 8.01
C THR A 100 8.03 -27.53 9.29
N THR A 101 7.45 -26.34 9.27
CA THR A 101 7.28 -25.54 10.49
C THR A 101 6.34 -26.25 11.47
N ALA A 102 5.27 -26.86 10.96
CA ALA A 102 4.25 -27.57 11.74
C ALA A 102 4.79 -28.79 12.51
N ASN A 103 5.73 -29.56 11.94
CA ASN A 103 6.36 -30.68 12.65
C ASN A 103 7.61 -30.26 13.45
N GLY A 104 7.90 -28.95 13.51
CA GLY A 104 9.08 -28.38 14.12
C GLY A 104 10.40 -28.83 13.48
N GLY A 105 10.36 -29.40 12.28
CA GLY A 105 11.51 -29.92 11.55
C GLY A 105 12.25 -28.86 10.75
N LEU A 106 11.56 -27.80 10.35
CA LEU A 106 12.14 -26.61 9.72
C LEU A 106 12.28 -25.51 10.77
N LEU A 107 13.43 -24.82 10.82
CA LEU A 107 13.70 -23.63 11.66
C LEU A 107 14.21 -22.44 10.83
N ARG A 108 14.04 -21.19 11.31
CA ARG A 108 14.65 -20.00 10.68
C ARG A 108 16.13 -19.93 11.02
N GLU A 109 17.00 -19.88 10.02
CA GLU A 109 18.45 -19.77 10.23
C GLU A 109 18.80 -18.47 10.95
N ASN A 110 19.68 -18.55 11.95
CA ASN A 110 20.14 -17.45 12.82
C ASN A 110 19.07 -16.77 13.69
N ILE A 111 17.83 -17.28 13.68
CA ILE A 111 16.75 -16.79 14.55
C ILE A 111 16.32 -17.90 15.51
N ASP A 112 15.83 -19.02 14.97
CA ASP A 112 15.34 -20.15 15.77
C ASP A 112 16.39 -21.26 15.94
N GLY A 113 17.47 -21.18 15.16
CA GLY A 113 18.55 -22.16 15.17
C GLY A 113 19.69 -21.73 14.27
N LYS A 114 20.89 -22.22 14.52
CA LYS A 114 22.07 -21.92 13.70
C LYS A 114 22.99 -23.13 13.56
N PRO A 115 23.78 -23.23 12.48
CA PRO A 115 24.70 -24.33 12.30
C PRO A 115 25.69 -24.44 13.47
N GLY A 116 25.86 -25.64 14.01
CA GLY A 116 26.81 -25.91 15.09
C GLY A 116 26.32 -25.53 16.49
N ASP A 117 25.04 -25.19 16.67
CA ASP A 117 24.46 -24.98 18.01
C ASP A 117 24.19 -26.29 18.77
N GLY A 118 24.31 -27.45 18.10
CA GLY A 118 24.10 -28.77 18.67
C GLY A 118 22.64 -29.13 18.95
N GLN A 119 21.71 -28.19 18.80
CA GLN A 119 20.27 -28.41 18.99
C GLN A 119 19.54 -28.62 17.66
N THR A 120 20.16 -28.24 16.53
CA THR A 120 19.56 -28.26 15.19
C THR A 120 19.94 -29.48 14.34
N ARG A 121 20.59 -30.50 14.94
CA ARG A 121 21.20 -31.63 14.19
C ARG A 121 20.25 -32.37 13.25
N ASN A 122 18.98 -32.50 13.62
CA ASN A 122 17.97 -33.21 12.82
C ASN A 122 16.92 -32.26 12.23
N LYS A 123 17.32 -31.02 11.94
CA LYS A 123 16.44 -29.97 11.42
C LYS A 123 16.98 -29.43 10.11
N ALA A 124 16.06 -28.92 9.29
CA ALA A 124 16.39 -28.06 8.16
C ALA A 124 16.31 -26.60 8.63
N LEU A 125 17.21 -25.76 8.15
CA LEU A 125 17.24 -24.33 8.44
C LEU A 125 16.94 -23.57 7.14
N LEU A 126 15.84 -22.80 7.10
CA LEU A 126 15.57 -21.93 5.96
C LEU A 126 16.34 -20.62 6.13
N CYS A 127 17.19 -20.31 5.16
CA CYS A 127 17.88 -19.04 5.03
C CYS A 127 17.14 -18.17 4.03
N LEU A 128 16.25 -17.30 4.54
CA LEU A 128 15.51 -16.35 3.70
C LEU A 128 16.44 -15.34 3.01
N PRO A 129 17.47 -14.74 3.65
CA PRO A 129 18.32 -13.77 2.96
C PRO A 129 19.21 -14.34 1.85
N ASN A 130 19.63 -15.61 1.97
CA ASN A 130 20.52 -16.25 1.01
C ASN A 130 19.79 -17.25 0.09
N TRP A 131 18.46 -17.26 0.13
CA TRP A 131 17.58 -18.13 -0.64
C TRP A 131 18.07 -19.57 -0.64
N GLY A 132 18.07 -20.21 0.53
CA GLY A 132 18.62 -21.55 0.63
C GLY A 132 18.11 -22.32 1.83
N VAL A 133 18.28 -23.63 1.77
CA VAL A 133 18.05 -24.53 2.90
C VAL A 133 19.38 -25.08 3.35
N ARG A 134 19.63 -25.04 4.65
CA ARG A 134 20.81 -25.65 5.27
C ARG A 134 20.42 -26.82 6.15
N PHE A 135 21.26 -27.84 6.19
CA PHE A 135 21.18 -28.94 7.13
C PHE A 135 22.42 -28.97 8.01
N GLU A 136 22.25 -29.13 9.33
CA GLU A 136 23.40 -29.37 10.21
C GLU A 136 23.94 -30.79 10.01
N THR A 137 23.06 -31.79 9.98
CA THR A 137 23.42 -33.13 9.51
C THR A 137 23.22 -33.19 8.00
N VAL A 138 24.33 -33.26 7.26
CA VAL A 138 24.34 -33.31 5.80
C VAL A 138 23.53 -34.50 5.28
N PRO A 139 22.62 -34.31 4.29
CA PRO A 139 21.93 -35.42 3.66
C PRO A 139 22.90 -36.45 3.07
N PRO A 140 22.60 -37.76 3.17
CA PRO A 140 23.51 -38.79 2.67
C PRO A 140 23.71 -38.68 1.16
N ALA A 141 24.89 -39.10 0.70
CA ALA A 141 25.21 -39.07 -0.73
C ALA A 141 24.17 -39.85 -1.55
N GLY A 142 23.73 -39.26 -2.66
CA GLY A 142 22.68 -39.82 -3.52
C GLY A 142 21.25 -39.53 -3.08
N ALA A 143 21.03 -38.89 -1.92
CA ALA A 143 19.69 -38.45 -1.52
C ALA A 143 19.20 -37.29 -2.38
N GLN A 144 17.93 -37.30 -2.76
CA GLN A 144 17.29 -36.20 -3.46
C GLN A 144 16.75 -35.19 -2.44
N VAL A 145 17.17 -33.94 -2.57
CA VAL A 145 16.62 -32.81 -1.80
C VAL A 145 15.60 -32.08 -2.67
N ALA A 146 14.37 -32.00 -2.20
CA ALA A 146 13.30 -31.25 -2.86
C ALA A 146 12.70 -30.24 -1.89
N VAL A 147 12.38 -29.04 -2.39
CA VAL A 147 11.78 -27.99 -1.57
C VAL A 147 10.57 -27.44 -2.29
N SER A 148 9.44 -27.32 -1.58
CA SER A 148 8.22 -26.69 -2.07
C SER A 148 7.92 -25.49 -1.19
N TYR A 149 7.76 -24.31 -1.80
CA TYR A 149 7.59 -23.06 -1.08
C TYR A 149 6.83 -22.05 -1.94
N PRO A 150 6.06 -21.12 -1.31
CA PRO A 150 5.48 -20.01 -2.03
C PRO A 150 6.58 -19.06 -2.50
N TYR A 151 6.55 -18.69 -3.77
CA TYR A 151 7.52 -17.78 -4.35
C TYR A 151 7.13 -16.33 -4.13
N LEU A 152 8.12 -15.49 -3.87
CA LEU A 152 7.98 -14.05 -4.00
C LEU A 152 8.06 -13.69 -5.48
N ASP A 153 7.07 -12.95 -5.99
CA ASP A 153 7.04 -12.45 -7.35
C ASP A 153 8.08 -11.33 -7.49
N ILE A 154 9.25 -11.71 -8.01
CA ILE A 154 10.39 -10.83 -8.24
C ILE A 154 10.28 -10.11 -9.59
N ALA A 155 9.27 -10.43 -10.41
CA ALA A 155 9.03 -9.68 -11.63
C ALA A 155 8.77 -8.23 -11.22
N PRO A 156 9.49 -7.24 -11.77
CA PRO A 156 9.21 -5.83 -11.54
C PRO A 156 7.86 -5.52 -12.19
N LYS A 157 6.77 -5.89 -11.53
CA LYS A 157 5.44 -5.43 -11.85
C LYS A 157 5.40 -4.01 -11.32
N VAL A 158 5.81 -3.08 -12.18
CA VAL A 158 5.48 -1.68 -12.02
C VAL A 158 3.96 -1.63 -12.00
N ASN A 159 3.39 -1.64 -10.80
CA ASN A 159 1.95 -1.58 -10.63
C ASN A 159 1.54 -0.14 -10.89
N ARG A 160 0.91 0.07 -12.04
CA ARG A 160 0.37 1.34 -12.49
C ARG A 160 -1.04 1.50 -11.94
N VAL A 161 -1.31 2.57 -11.21
CA VAL A 161 -2.67 3.00 -10.86
C VAL A 161 -2.92 4.33 -11.57
N VAL A 162 -4.16 4.50 -12.05
CA VAL A 162 -4.56 5.58 -12.96
C VAL A 162 -5.86 6.16 -12.47
N ASP A 163 -5.92 7.49 -12.40
CA ASP A 163 -7.16 8.23 -12.25
C ASP A 163 -7.57 8.83 -13.61
N GLY A 164 -8.52 8.18 -14.28
CA GLY A 164 -8.98 8.59 -15.61
C GLY A 164 -9.83 9.86 -15.63
N ASP A 165 -10.55 10.13 -14.54
CA ASP A 165 -11.40 11.31 -14.42
C ASP A 165 -10.52 12.55 -14.25
N SER A 166 -9.50 12.45 -13.39
CA SER A 166 -8.45 13.47 -13.25
C SER A 166 -7.74 13.78 -14.58
N ILE A 167 -7.31 12.75 -15.33
CA ILE A 167 -6.65 12.96 -16.65
C ILE A 167 -7.57 13.73 -17.60
N THR A 168 -8.86 13.40 -17.61
CA THR A 168 -9.85 14.06 -18.49
C THR A 168 -10.06 15.53 -18.10
N GLU A 169 -10.12 15.82 -16.80
CA GLU A 169 -10.22 17.19 -16.29
C GLU A 169 -9.00 18.03 -16.67
N VAL A 170 -7.79 17.51 -16.39
CA VAL A 170 -6.53 18.20 -16.69
C VAL A 170 -6.37 18.43 -18.19
N LEU A 171 -6.67 17.42 -19.00
CA LEU A 171 -6.68 17.52 -20.47
C LEU A 171 -7.63 18.61 -20.97
N THR A 172 -8.81 18.72 -20.35
CA THR A 172 -9.81 19.74 -20.70
C THR A 172 -9.31 21.16 -20.36
N ARG A 173 -8.60 21.31 -19.25
CA ARG A 173 -8.06 22.60 -18.79
C ARG A 173 -6.84 23.06 -19.57
N GLU A 174 -5.92 22.15 -19.84
CA GLU A 174 -4.65 22.45 -20.54
C GLU A 174 -4.83 22.49 -22.06
N GLY A 175 -5.85 21.80 -22.57
CA GLY A 175 -6.13 21.65 -23.99
C GLY A 175 -5.33 20.52 -24.62
N ALA A 176 -6.02 19.67 -25.39
CA ALA A 176 -5.46 18.47 -26.00
C ALA A 176 -4.32 18.69 -27.02
N SER A 177 -4.11 19.93 -27.47
CA SER A 177 -2.99 20.30 -28.33
C SER A 177 -1.69 20.58 -27.57
N VAL A 178 -1.77 20.74 -26.24
CA VAL A 178 -0.64 21.16 -25.39
C VAL A 178 -0.24 20.04 -24.42
N SER A 179 -1.20 19.23 -24.00
CA SER A 179 -1.01 18.18 -23.00
C SER A 179 -1.88 16.96 -23.29
N ASN A 180 -1.47 15.80 -22.76
CA ASN A 180 -2.29 14.58 -22.70
C ASN A 180 -3.03 14.44 -21.36
N GLY A 181 -2.89 15.42 -20.45
CA GLY A 181 -3.47 15.43 -19.12
C GLY A 181 -2.83 14.44 -18.14
N VAL A 182 -1.72 13.79 -18.51
CA VAL A 182 -1.10 12.73 -17.70
C VAL A 182 0.10 13.30 -16.94
N TYR A 183 0.03 13.19 -15.61
CA TYR A 183 1.08 13.57 -14.69
C TYR A 183 1.47 12.35 -13.85
N GLU A 184 2.71 11.89 -14.05
CA GLU A 184 3.20 10.63 -13.50
C GLU A 184 4.15 10.86 -12.32
N ASP A 185 4.05 10.01 -11.30
CA ASP A 185 5.04 9.94 -10.22
C ASP A 185 5.41 8.49 -9.89
N VAL A 186 6.63 8.30 -9.41
CA VAL A 186 7.19 7.00 -9.05
C VAL A 186 7.58 7.01 -7.58
N PHE A 187 7.01 6.10 -6.79
CA PHE A 187 7.38 5.97 -5.38
C PHE A 187 7.80 4.55 -5.01
N SER A 188 8.70 4.46 -4.03
CA SER A 188 9.16 3.20 -3.47
C SER A 188 8.22 2.76 -2.35
N ALA A 189 7.85 1.49 -2.35
CA ALA A 189 7.10 0.86 -1.27
C ALA A 189 7.83 -0.40 -0.76
N ALA A 190 9.11 -0.24 -0.41
CA ALA A 190 9.96 -1.33 0.09
C ALA A 190 9.45 -1.95 1.40
N GLU A 191 8.54 -1.27 2.11
CA GLU A 191 7.83 -1.83 3.26
C GLU A 191 6.81 -2.92 2.88
N LEU A 192 6.41 -3.01 1.60
CA LEU A 192 5.43 -3.97 1.09
C LEU A 192 6.12 -5.18 0.43
N VAL A 193 6.87 -5.92 1.23
CA VAL A 193 7.41 -7.24 0.86
C VAL A 193 6.46 -8.32 1.34
N ASN A 194 6.19 -9.31 0.48
CA ASN A 194 5.26 -10.41 0.75
C ASN A 194 3.82 -9.91 1.04
N ALA A 195 3.45 -8.76 0.47
CA ALA A 195 2.11 -8.21 0.57
C ALA A 195 1.19 -8.81 -0.51
N SER A 196 -0.13 -8.78 -0.28
CA SER A 196 -1.09 -9.11 -1.33
C SER A 196 -1.04 -8.04 -2.43
N GLN A 197 -1.37 -8.43 -3.67
CA GLN A 197 -1.49 -7.46 -4.77
C GLN A 197 -2.52 -6.37 -4.44
N ASP A 198 -3.59 -6.72 -3.72
CA ASP A 198 -4.61 -5.75 -3.29
C ASP A 198 -4.06 -4.74 -2.30
N ALA A 199 -3.21 -5.15 -1.35
CA ALA A 199 -2.56 -4.22 -0.41
C ALA A 199 -1.60 -3.28 -1.13
N ILE A 200 -0.87 -3.78 -2.14
CA ILE A 200 0.01 -2.95 -2.98
C ILE A 200 -0.82 -1.95 -3.80
N LYS A 201 -1.92 -2.38 -4.43
CA LYS A 201 -2.85 -1.49 -5.15
C LYS A 201 -3.47 -0.44 -4.24
N ALA A 202 -3.94 -0.84 -3.06
CA ALA A 202 -4.51 0.08 -2.08
C ALA A 202 -3.49 1.14 -1.62
N ARG A 203 -2.22 0.76 -1.47
CA ARG A 203 -1.14 1.72 -1.18
C ARG A 203 -0.91 2.72 -2.31
N ALA A 204 -0.96 2.28 -3.57
CA ALA A 204 -0.89 3.17 -4.73
C ALA A 204 -2.09 4.12 -4.81
N GLN A 205 -3.28 3.60 -4.55
CA GLN A 205 -4.51 4.39 -4.51
C GLN A 205 -4.43 5.45 -3.41
N LEU A 206 -3.94 5.10 -2.22
CA LEU A 206 -3.69 6.06 -1.15
C LEU A 206 -2.62 7.10 -1.54
N TYR A 207 -1.58 6.70 -2.27
CA TYR A 207 -0.57 7.63 -2.74
C TYR A 207 -1.16 8.63 -3.74
N LEU A 208 -1.91 8.14 -4.74
CA LEU A 208 -2.62 8.99 -5.70
C LEU A 208 -3.66 9.86 -5.01
N SER A 209 -4.38 9.36 -4.02
CA SER A 209 -5.37 10.16 -3.30
C SER A 209 -4.74 11.37 -2.60
N THR A 210 -3.51 11.22 -2.10
CA THR A 210 -2.77 12.32 -1.46
C THR A 210 -2.14 13.33 -2.43
N ARG A 211 -1.99 12.99 -3.71
CA ARG A 211 -1.31 13.82 -4.73
C ARG A 211 -2.15 14.11 -5.97
N GLY A 212 -3.40 13.63 -6.01
CA GLY A 212 -4.29 13.71 -7.15
C GLY A 212 -4.63 15.14 -7.50
N HIS A 213 -5.26 15.84 -6.56
CA HIS A 213 -5.69 17.24 -6.71
C HIS A 213 -5.89 17.91 -5.36
N LYS A 214 -4.85 18.37 -4.67
CA LYS A 214 -5.07 19.03 -3.37
C LYS A 214 -5.66 20.42 -3.57
N TRP A 215 -6.78 20.70 -2.89
CA TRP A 215 -7.37 22.05 -2.82
C TRP A 215 -7.12 22.62 -1.43
N VAL A 216 -6.70 23.87 -1.38
CA VAL A 216 -6.62 24.64 -0.15
C VAL A 216 -7.42 25.92 -0.31
N GLY A 217 -8.00 26.39 0.78
CA GLY A 217 -8.77 27.61 0.72
C GLY A 217 -9.07 28.21 2.07
N THR A 218 -9.56 29.44 2.03
CA THR A 218 -10.04 30.15 3.20
C THR A 218 -11.48 30.56 3.00
N ALA A 219 -12.33 30.24 3.97
CA ALA A 219 -13.73 30.64 3.98
C ALA A 219 -14.00 31.57 5.16
N ARG A 220 -14.89 32.54 4.97
CA ARG A 220 -15.44 33.32 6.07
C ARG A 220 -16.89 32.95 6.28
N VAL A 221 -17.21 32.60 7.53
CA VAL A 221 -18.56 32.23 7.94
C VAL A 221 -19.03 33.08 9.11
N LEU A 222 -20.32 33.38 9.09
CA LEU A 222 -21.03 34.00 10.21
C LEU A 222 -21.66 32.89 11.05
N GLY A 223 -21.26 32.77 12.31
CA GLY A 223 -21.78 31.76 13.23
C GLY A 223 -20.73 31.22 14.21
N SER A 224 -21.17 30.48 15.21
CA SER A 224 -20.30 29.81 16.19
C SER A 224 -20.28 28.30 15.96
N GLY A 225 -19.17 27.64 16.30
CA GLY A 225 -19.15 26.17 16.47
C GLY A 225 -18.13 25.39 15.65
N TRP A 226 -17.46 26.01 14.67
CA TRP A 226 -16.43 25.34 13.88
C TRP A 226 -15.15 25.07 14.69
N ARG A 227 -14.50 23.94 14.43
CA ARG A 227 -13.26 23.47 15.05
C ARG A 227 -12.40 22.73 14.03
N ASP A 228 -11.10 22.71 14.27
CA ASP A 228 -10.14 21.93 13.49
C ASP A 228 -10.51 20.42 13.53
N GLY A 229 -10.29 19.73 12.42
CA GLY A 229 -10.61 18.31 12.22
C GLY A 229 -12.08 18.02 11.90
N GLN A 230 -12.94 19.03 11.80
CA GLN A 230 -14.32 18.85 11.32
C GLN A 230 -14.36 18.71 9.80
N VAL A 231 -15.33 17.94 9.31
CA VAL A 231 -15.52 17.65 7.89
C VAL A 231 -16.89 18.13 7.42
N PHE A 232 -16.95 18.66 6.20
CA PHE A 232 -18.18 18.96 5.48
C PHE A 232 -18.00 18.75 3.97
N ARG A 233 -19.11 18.58 3.25
CA ARG A 233 -19.11 18.44 1.78
C ARG A 233 -19.34 19.78 1.09
N LEU A 234 -18.50 20.16 0.14
CA LEU A 234 -18.68 21.32 -0.74
C LEU A 234 -19.22 20.86 -2.11
N THR A 235 -20.20 21.58 -2.66
CA THR A 235 -20.73 21.36 -4.02
C THR A 235 -20.75 22.64 -4.87
N SER A 236 -20.37 22.54 -6.15
CA SER A 236 -20.58 23.58 -7.18
C SER A 236 -20.62 22.96 -8.58
N ASP A 237 -21.61 23.35 -9.37
CA ASP A 237 -21.82 22.93 -10.76
C ASP A 237 -21.25 23.93 -11.79
N ARG A 238 -20.78 25.11 -11.35
CA ARG A 238 -20.33 26.21 -12.22
C ARG A 238 -18.88 26.60 -12.03
N ARG A 239 -18.33 26.46 -10.82
CA ARG A 239 -16.97 26.86 -10.49
C ARG A 239 -15.99 25.77 -10.93
N PHE A 240 -14.77 26.18 -11.32
CA PHE A 240 -13.71 25.26 -11.74
C PHE A 240 -14.15 24.23 -12.79
N GLY A 241 -14.97 24.66 -13.78
CA GLY A 241 -15.46 23.77 -14.83
C GLY A 241 -16.44 22.68 -14.36
N GLY A 242 -16.97 22.78 -13.13
CA GLY A 242 -17.88 21.79 -12.55
C GLY A 242 -17.18 20.64 -11.83
N ALA A 243 -15.88 20.76 -11.51
CA ALA A 243 -15.10 19.73 -10.81
C ALA A 243 -15.73 19.30 -9.46
N PHE A 244 -16.55 20.16 -8.85
CA PHE A 244 -17.23 19.90 -7.58
C PHE A 244 -18.72 19.53 -7.73
N ALA A 245 -19.17 19.13 -8.93
CA ALA A 245 -20.59 18.82 -9.19
C ALA A 245 -21.06 17.57 -8.43
N SER A 246 -20.19 16.56 -8.29
CA SER A 246 -20.42 15.38 -7.43
C SER A 246 -20.18 15.67 -5.95
N GLY A 247 -19.56 16.81 -5.63
CA GLY A 247 -19.18 17.26 -4.29
C GLY A 247 -17.81 16.74 -3.85
N ILE A 248 -17.11 17.55 -3.06
CA ILE A 248 -15.79 17.27 -2.49
C ILE A 248 -15.84 17.44 -0.98
N ASP A 249 -15.20 16.55 -0.24
CA ASP A 249 -15.12 16.65 1.22
C ASP A 249 -13.92 17.53 1.61
N LEU A 250 -14.17 18.48 2.51
CA LEU A 250 -13.18 19.43 3.01
C LEU A 250 -13.04 19.28 4.53
N TYR A 251 -11.80 19.37 4.98
CA TYR A 251 -11.39 19.33 6.37
C TYR A 251 -11.05 20.74 6.81
N VAL A 252 -11.57 21.13 7.97
CA VAL A 252 -11.15 22.37 8.63
C VAL A 252 -9.80 22.10 9.28
N THR A 253 -8.76 22.79 8.80
CA THR A 253 -7.39 22.63 9.32
C THR A 253 -7.02 23.67 10.35
N ASP A 254 -7.68 24.83 10.33
CA ASP A 254 -7.47 25.92 11.29
C ASP A 254 -8.73 26.80 11.38
N VAL A 255 -8.99 27.37 12.56
CA VAL A 255 -10.13 28.24 12.85
C VAL A 255 -9.69 29.50 13.59
N ALA A 256 -9.83 30.65 12.94
CA ALA A 256 -9.61 31.96 13.54
C ALA A 256 -10.94 32.67 13.81
N LYS A 257 -11.08 33.29 15.00
CA LYS A 257 -12.28 34.05 15.38
C LYS A 257 -11.96 35.53 15.51
N ARG A 258 -12.79 36.38 14.90
CA ARG A 258 -12.69 37.84 15.03
C ARG A 258 -14.06 38.49 15.14
N PHE A 259 -14.10 39.70 15.70
CA PHE A 259 -15.30 40.52 15.68
C PHE A 259 -15.45 41.18 14.30
N ALA A 260 -16.60 41.00 13.66
CA ALA A 260 -16.98 41.76 12.46
C ALA A 260 -17.61 43.11 12.85
N THR A 261 -18.38 43.12 13.94
CA THR A 261 -18.92 44.31 14.62
C THR A 261 -18.92 44.04 16.13
N PRO A 262 -19.17 45.03 17.02
CA PRO A 262 -19.25 44.81 18.46
C PRO A 262 -20.24 43.69 18.88
N ASP A 263 -21.27 43.44 18.06
CA ASP A 263 -22.33 42.46 18.33
C ASP A 263 -22.27 41.22 17.41
N GLN A 264 -21.31 41.15 16.49
CA GLN A 264 -21.24 40.09 15.47
C GLN A 264 -19.85 39.47 15.38
N TRP A 265 -19.80 38.15 15.49
CA TRP A 265 -18.59 37.35 15.30
C TRP A 265 -18.47 36.85 13.86
N GLN A 266 -17.25 36.85 13.35
CA GLN A 266 -16.85 36.21 12.11
C GLN A 266 -15.82 35.13 12.41
N VAL A 267 -15.99 33.99 11.77
CA VAL A 267 -15.02 32.89 11.81
C VAL A 267 -14.37 32.77 10.45
N GLU A 268 -13.06 32.75 10.43
CA GLU A 268 -12.26 32.43 9.25
C GLU A 268 -11.79 30.98 9.39
N LEU A 269 -12.06 30.18 8.37
CA LEU A 269 -11.74 28.77 8.31
C LEU A 269 -10.64 28.59 7.28
N THR A 270 -9.55 27.92 7.66
CA THR A 270 -8.62 27.34 6.69
C THR A 270 -9.08 25.92 6.40
N LEU A 271 -9.18 25.62 5.11
CA LEU A 271 -9.77 24.40 4.59
C LEU A 271 -8.76 23.70 3.70
N SER A 272 -8.75 22.37 3.77
CA SER A 272 -8.11 21.54 2.75
C SER A 272 -9.01 20.39 2.36
N SER A 273 -9.02 20.02 1.09
CA SER A 273 -9.48 18.68 0.75
C SER A 273 -8.41 17.67 1.19
N ASP A 274 -8.81 16.65 1.94
CA ASP A 274 -8.21 15.35 1.66
C ASP A 274 -9.06 14.79 0.56
N ILE A 275 -8.48 14.55 -0.61
CA ILE A 275 -9.23 13.80 -1.59
C ILE A 275 -9.16 12.33 -1.17
N TYR A 276 -10.35 11.77 -0.92
CA TYR A 276 -10.66 10.38 -0.61
C TYR A 276 -10.54 9.98 0.87
N GLY A 277 -11.40 10.59 1.68
CA GLY A 277 -11.90 10.00 2.91
C GLY A 277 -13.11 9.08 2.69
N GLU A 278 -13.03 8.11 1.78
CA GLU A 278 -13.82 6.86 1.84
C GLU A 278 -13.00 5.72 1.20
N LEU A 279 -12.44 4.85 2.06
CA LEU A 279 -12.11 3.46 1.76
C LEU A 279 -12.90 2.58 2.73
#